data_AF-A0A8S2QP79-F1
#
_entry.id   AF-A0A8S2QP79-F1
#
_cell.length_a   1.000
_cell.length_b   1.000
_cell.length_c   1.000
_cell.angle_alpha   90.00
_cell.angle_beta   90.00
_cell.angle_gamma   90.00
#
_symmetry.space_group_name_H-M   'P 1'
#
loop_
_entity.id
_entity.type
_entity.pdbx_description
1 polymer ?
#
loop_
_entity_poly.entity_id
_entity_poly.type
_entity_poly.pdbx_seq_one_letter_code
_entity_poly.pdbx_strand_id
1 'polypeptide(L)'
;SLRVCRAIYNEADLDLSCLRRLIYGLDSDAPNSKSASSHFTLVSQPEINQSEAHDLDELYRKLNDTYEIFAKTMKKSDENDDSICIICYSHQIQGEFRPCRHQACLSCISMHFMTSKDCFFCKTHVGEVVDLITGHVIDSIKPNENNTKDK
;
A
#
# COMPACT_ATOMS: atom_id res chain seq x y z
N SER A 1 11.61 -13.83 -5.07
CA SER A 1 11.76 -12.65 -5.93
C SER A 1 10.43 -11.97 -6.30
N LEU A 2 9.28 -12.67 -6.38
CA LEU A 2 7.99 -12.02 -6.68
C LEU A 2 7.49 -11.02 -5.60
N ARG A 3 7.75 -11.26 -4.31
CA ARG A 3 7.23 -10.41 -3.21
C ARG A 3 7.82 -8.99 -3.21
N VAL A 4 9.12 -8.86 -3.48
CA VAL A 4 9.80 -7.54 -3.56
C VAL A 4 9.27 -6.74 -4.75
N CYS A 5 9.06 -7.41 -5.88
CA CYS A 5 8.57 -6.75 -7.09
C CYS A 5 7.09 -6.35 -6.97
N ARG A 6 6.28 -7.13 -6.23
CA ARG A 6 4.90 -6.76 -5.88
C ARG A 6 4.85 -5.52 -4.99
N ALA A 7 5.73 -5.40 -4.00
CA ALA A 7 5.80 -4.20 -3.19
C ALA A 7 6.11 -2.97 -4.06
N ILE A 8 7.15 -3.04 -4.91
CA ILE A 8 7.53 -1.94 -5.82
C ILE A 8 6.40 -1.55 -6.79
N TYR A 9 5.60 -2.52 -7.27
CA TYR A 9 4.46 -2.25 -8.15
C TYR A 9 3.24 -1.69 -7.40
N ASN A 10 2.99 -2.13 -6.16
CA ASN A 10 1.85 -1.70 -5.33
C ASN A 10 2.11 -0.41 -4.54
N GLU A 11 3.35 0.11 -4.53
CA GLU A 11 3.60 1.51 -4.20
C GLU A 11 2.89 2.36 -5.26
N ALA A 12 1.62 2.69 -5.01
CA ALA A 12 0.69 3.35 -5.93
C ALA A 12 1.11 4.77 -6.39
N ASP A 13 2.36 5.16 -6.17
CA ASP A 13 2.92 6.48 -6.49
C ASP A 13 4.32 6.45 -7.10
N LEU A 14 4.93 5.28 -7.36
CA LEU A 14 6.21 5.24 -8.07
C LEU A 14 6.01 5.39 -9.58
N ASP A 15 5.67 6.60 -10.02
CA ASP A 15 5.74 6.98 -11.43
C ASP A 15 7.21 7.04 -11.86
N LEU A 16 7.65 6.10 -12.69
CA LEU A 16 9.01 6.08 -13.26
C LEU A 16 9.31 7.36 -14.06
N SER A 17 8.29 8.10 -14.51
CA SER A 17 8.46 9.42 -15.14
C SER A 17 8.94 10.47 -14.13
N CYS A 18 8.61 10.35 -12.83
CA CYS A 18 9.22 11.17 -11.78
C CYS A 18 10.71 10.89 -11.65
N LEU A 19 11.12 9.62 -11.67
CA LEU A 19 12.54 9.24 -11.62
C LEU A 19 13.29 9.74 -12.86
N ARG A 20 12.68 9.64 -14.05
CA ARG A 20 13.23 10.19 -15.29
C ARG A 20 13.40 11.71 -15.22
N ARG A 21 12.42 12.43 -14.65
CA ARG A 21 12.52 13.89 -14.42
C ARG A 21 13.60 14.25 -13.41
N LEU A 22 13.74 13.48 -12.34
CA LEU A 22 14.79 13.67 -11.33
C LEU A 22 16.20 13.45 -11.91
N ILE A 23 16.36 12.42 -12.77
CA ILE A 23 17.67 12.07 -13.34
C ILE A 23 18.04 13.02 -14.50
N TYR A 24 17.11 13.35 -15.38
CA TYR A 24 17.40 14.05 -16.64
C TYR A 24 16.75 15.43 -16.82
N GLY A 25 15.81 15.82 -15.96
CA GLY A 25 15.10 17.11 -16.09
C GLY A 25 14.22 17.24 -17.34
N LEU A 26 13.73 16.11 -17.88
CA LEU A 26 12.98 16.11 -19.14
C LEU A 26 11.48 16.41 -18.90
N ASP A 27 11.05 17.62 -19.26
CA ASP A 27 9.64 17.96 -19.47
C ASP A 27 9.19 17.44 -20.84
N SER A 28 8.23 16.51 -20.90
CA SER A 28 7.52 16.25 -22.15
C SER A 28 6.44 17.32 -22.34
N ASP A 29 6.68 18.19 -23.32
CA ASP A 29 5.70 18.97 -24.10
C ASP A 29 4.69 19.87 -23.34
N ALA A 30 5.11 21.10 -22.99
CA ALA A 30 4.19 22.22 -22.85
C ALA A 30 4.79 23.53 -23.37
N PRO A 31 4.15 24.23 -24.33
CA PRO A 31 4.60 25.53 -24.78
C PRO A 31 4.25 26.59 -23.74
N ASN A 32 5.27 27.33 -23.30
CA ASN A 32 5.17 28.70 -22.81
C ASN A 32 4.34 28.91 -21.53
N SER A 33 4.96 28.69 -20.36
CA SER A 33 4.65 29.50 -19.19
C SER A 33 5.95 29.93 -18.49
N LYS A 34 6.08 31.24 -18.32
CA LYS A 34 7.23 31.91 -17.71
C LYS A 34 7.18 31.71 -16.20
N SER A 35 7.89 30.71 -15.68
CA SER A 35 8.48 30.76 -14.34
C SER A 35 9.56 29.68 -14.23
N ALA A 36 10.79 30.05 -14.59
CA ALA A 36 11.95 29.18 -14.46
C ALA A 36 12.34 29.04 -12.98
N SER A 37 11.72 28.11 -12.26
CA SER A 37 12.36 27.54 -11.07
C SER A 37 13.31 26.45 -11.55
N SER A 38 14.59 26.59 -11.27
CA SER A 38 15.63 25.61 -11.59
C SER A 38 15.23 24.21 -11.11
N HIS A 39 14.75 23.36 -12.02
CA HIS A 39 14.38 21.99 -11.69
C HIS A 39 15.66 21.24 -11.28
N PHE A 40 15.60 20.53 -10.14
CA PHE A 40 16.73 19.74 -9.66
C PHE A 40 16.92 18.53 -10.58
N THR A 41 18.14 18.34 -11.08
CA THR A 41 18.53 17.23 -11.93
C THR A 41 19.82 16.63 -11.42
N LEU A 42 19.81 15.31 -11.15
CA LEU A 42 20.96 14.60 -10.58
C LEU A 42 22.18 14.69 -11.50
N VAL A 43 22.04 14.40 -12.79
CA VAL A 43 23.15 14.38 -13.76
C VAL A 43 23.81 15.76 -13.94
N SER A 44 23.12 16.84 -13.56
CA SER A 44 23.65 18.22 -13.65
C SER A 44 24.31 18.71 -12.35
N GLN A 45 24.37 17.90 -11.29
CA GLN A 45 25.03 18.27 -10.05
C GLN A 45 26.57 18.18 -10.18
N PRO A 46 27.33 19.15 -9.64
CA PRO A 46 28.79 19.16 -9.75
C PRO A 46 29.48 17.98 -9.05
N GLU A 47 28.80 17.32 -8.11
CA GLU A 47 29.31 16.16 -7.40
C GLU A 47 29.15 14.84 -8.17
N ILE A 48 28.37 14.82 -9.26
CA ILE A 48 28.12 13.59 -10.03
C ILE A 48 29.11 13.49 -11.20
N ASN A 49 29.85 12.39 -11.24
CA ASN A 49 30.79 12.10 -12.32
C ASN A 49 30.18 11.24 -13.45
N GLN A 50 30.91 11.08 -14.54
CA GLN A 50 30.42 10.35 -15.73
C GLN A 50 30.11 8.87 -15.46
N SER A 51 30.83 8.21 -14.54
CA SER A 51 30.55 6.83 -14.15
C SER A 51 29.24 6.74 -13.39
N GLU A 52 29.02 7.65 -12.45
CA GLU A 52 27.79 7.70 -11.65
C GLU A 52 26.56 8.03 -12.51
N ALA A 53 26.71 8.93 -13.49
CA ALA A 53 25.67 9.21 -14.47
C ALA A 53 25.31 7.97 -15.30
N HIS A 54 26.31 7.18 -15.73
CA HIS A 54 26.08 5.91 -16.42
C HIS A 54 25.39 4.88 -15.52
N ASP A 55 25.76 4.79 -14.24
CA ASP A 55 25.15 3.87 -13.29
C ASP A 55 23.68 4.23 -13.03
N LEU A 56 23.34 5.52 -13.00
CA LEU A 56 21.95 6.01 -12.93
C LEU A 56 21.15 5.63 -14.18
N ASP A 57 21.72 5.75 -15.37
CA ASP A 57 21.10 5.31 -16.63
C ASP A 57 20.83 3.79 -16.63
N GLU A 58 21.81 3.00 -16.21
CA GLU A 58 21.69 1.55 -16.14
C GLU A 58 20.62 1.13 -15.12
N LEU A 59 20.59 1.79 -13.96
CA LEU A 59 19.58 1.57 -12.93
C LEU A 59 18.18 1.90 -13.47
N TYR A 60 18.01 3.07 -14.08
CA TYR A 60 16.73 3.48 -14.67
C TYR A 60 16.23 2.47 -15.70
N ARG A 61 17.11 2.04 -16.62
CA ARG A 61 16.76 1.03 -17.63
C ARG A 61 16.32 -0.29 -16.99
N LYS A 62 17.09 -0.81 -16.03
CA LYS A 62 16.74 -2.04 -15.32
C LYS A 62 15.39 -1.93 -14.62
N LEU A 63 15.13 -0.80 -13.95
CA LEU A 63 13.85 -0.55 -13.29
C LEU A 63 12.70 -0.47 -14.29
N ASN A 64 12.86 0.25 -15.40
CA ASN A 64 11.84 0.39 -16.44
C ASN A 64 11.51 -0.96 -17.11
N ASP A 65 12.53 -1.72 -17.51
CA ASP A 65 12.35 -3.04 -18.12
C ASP A 65 11.62 -4.00 -17.16
N THR A 66 12.03 -3.97 -15.89
CA THR A 66 11.42 -4.78 -14.83
C THR A 66 9.95 -4.38 -14.64
N TYR A 67 9.66 -3.08 -14.54
CA TYR A 67 8.30 -2.57 -14.39
C TYR A 67 7.41 -2.95 -15.58
N GLU A 68 7.89 -2.81 -16.82
CA GLU A 68 7.12 -3.21 -18.01
C GLU A 68 6.80 -4.71 -18.05
N ILE A 69 7.78 -5.56 -17.71
CA ILE A 69 7.58 -7.00 -17.64
C ILE A 69 6.53 -7.34 -16.56
N PHE A 70 6.60 -6.67 -15.41
CA PHE A 70 5.62 -6.87 -14.34
C PHE A 70 4.23 -6.36 -14.74
N ALA A 71 4.09 -5.17 -15.30
CA ALA A 71 2.81 -4.62 -15.76
C ALA A 71 2.13 -5.56 -16.78
N LYS A 72 2.92 -6.17 -17.69
CA LYS A 72 2.41 -7.17 -18.65
C LYS A 72 2.01 -8.49 -17.98
N THR A 73 2.65 -8.86 -16.88
CA THR A 73 2.39 -10.11 -16.15
C THR A 73 1.25 -9.98 -15.14
N MET A 74 1.17 -8.88 -14.40
CA MET A 74 0.15 -8.62 -13.38
C MET A 74 -1.22 -8.30 -13.96
N LYS A 75 -1.31 -7.66 -15.13
CA LYS A 75 -2.60 -7.49 -15.85
C LYS A 75 -3.32 -8.82 -16.14
N LYS A 76 -2.63 -9.97 -16.04
CA LYS A 76 -3.25 -11.30 -16.13
C LYS A 76 -3.76 -11.87 -14.79
N SER A 77 -3.41 -11.25 -13.66
CA SER A 77 -3.75 -11.71 -12.30
C SER A 77 -4.56 -10.69 -11.49
N ASP A 78 -5.00 -9.59 -12.11
CA ASP A 78 -5.61 -8.40 -11.51
C ASP A 78 -6.97 -8.63 -10.80
N GLU A 79 -7.50 -9.85 -10.78
CA GLU A 79 -8.79 -10.13 -10.13
C GLU A 79 -8.70 -10.19 -8.59
N ASN A 80 -7.50 -10.06 -7.98
CA ASN A 80 -7.31 -10.36 -6.55
C ASN A 80 -6.54 -9.30 -5.73
N ASP A 81 -6.12 -8.16 -6.27
CA ASP A 81 -5.25 -7.24 -5.51
C ASP A 81 -6.00 -6.44 -4.42
N ASP A 82 -7.28 -6.12 -4.66
CA ASP A 82 -8.18 -5.52 -3.65
C ASP A 82 -8.47 -6.46 -2.47
N SER A 83 -8.09 -7.74 -2.58
CA SER A 83 -8.32 -8.74 -1.54
C SER A 83 -7.20 -8.83 -0.50
N ILE A 84 -6.15 -7.99 -0.54
CA ILE A 84 -5.04 -8.07 0.44
C ILE A 84 -5.21 -7.11 1.59
N CYS A 85 -4.96 -7.61 2.80
CA CYS A 85 -5.00 -6.83 4.02
C CYS A 85 -3.92 -5.75 4.02
N ILE A 86 -4.33 -4.49 3.96
CA ILE A 86 -3.44 -3.31 3.97
C ILE A 86 -2.69 -3.10 5.29
N ILE A 87 -3.04 -3.84 6.35
CA ILE A 87 -2.30 -3.77 7.63
C ILE A 87 -1.03 -4.60 7.59
N CYS A 88 -1.00 -5.69 6.82
CA CYS A 88 0.15 -6.61 6.78
C CYS A 88 0.72 -6.87 5.39
N TYR A 89 0.03 -6.44 4.32
CA TYR A 89 0.40 -6.66 2.92
C TYR A 89 0.75 -8.11 2.54
N SER A 90 0.33 -9.07 3.36
CA SER A 90 0.81 -10.47 3.30
C SER A 90 -0.33 -11.48 3.18
N HIS A 91 -1.45 -11.22 3.84
CA HIS A 91 -2.59 -12.13 3.90
C HIS A 91 -3.83 -11.49 3.28
N GLN A 92 -4.73 -12.32 2.76
CA GLN A 92 -6.00 -11.85 2.21
C GLN A 92 -6.94 -11.32 3.30
N ILE A 93 -7.83 -10.42 2.89
CA ILE A 93 -8.94 -9.92 3.66
C ILE A 93 -9.90 -11.09 3.88
N GLN A 94 -10.16 -11.38 5.15
CA GLN A 94 -10.95 -12.53 5.57
C GLN A 94 -11.80 -12.22 6.80
N GLY A 95 -11.58 -11.09 7.47
CA GLY A 95 -12.33 -10.68 8.64
C GLY A 95 -12.96 -9.31 8.47
N GLU A 96 -14.04 -9.10 9.21
CA GLU A 96 -14.78 -7.85 9.21
C GLU A 96 -15.17 -7.44 10.62
N PHE A 97 -15.00 -6.15 10.93
CA PHE A 97 -15.53 -5.54 12.15
C PHE A 97 -16.99 -5.15 11.99
N ARG A 98 -17.81 -5.39 13.01
CA ARG A 98 -19.19 -4.92 13.07
C ARG A 98 -19.40 -3.96 14.26
N PRO A 99 -20.13 -2.85 14.07
CA PRO A 99 -21.01 -2.57 12.92
C PRO A 99 -20.35 -1.83 11.74
N CYS A 100 -19.09 -1.37 11.84
CA CYS A 100 -18.51 -0.45 10.86
C CYS A 100 -18.13 -1.07 9.49
N ARG A 101 -18.16 -2.40 9.36
CA ARG A 101 -17.85 -3.18 8.14
C ARG A 101 -16.45 -2.96 7.54
N HIS A 102 -15.50 -2.44 8.32
CA HIS A 102 -14.12 -2.39 7.86
C HIS A 102 -13.48 -3.78 7.92
N GLN A 103 -12.65 -4.07 6.92
CA GLN A 103 -12.14 -5.41 6.68
C GLN A 103 -10.60 -5.46 6.73
N ALA A 104 -10.08 -6.61 7.12
CA ALA A 104 -8.65 -6.95 7.14
C ALA A 104 -8.48 -8.47 7.22
N CYS A 105 -7.24 -8.97 7.26
CA CYS A 105 -7.01 -10.40 7.49
C CYS A 105 -7.38 -10.79 8.94
N LEU A 106 -7.75 -12.06 9.13
CA LEU A 106 -8.17 -12.57 10.44
C LEU A 106 -7.09 -12.41 11.51
N SER A 107 -5.83 -12.69 11.17
CA SER A 107 -4.71 -12.55 12.12
C SER A 107 -4.58 -11.12 12.65
N CYS A 108 -4.68 -10.11 11.77
CA CYS A 108 -4.60 -8.72 12.19
C CYS A 108 -5.81 -8.30 13.02
N ILE A 109 -7.03 -8.71 12.62
CA ILE A 109 -8.25 -8.37 13.35
C ILE A 109 -8.26 -9.02 14.73
N SER A 110 -8.01 -10.33 14.84
CA SER A 110 -8.03 -11.04 16.12
C SER A 110 -6.99 -10.49 17.10
N MET A 111 -5.77 -10.23 16.61
CA MET A 111 -4.72 -9.61 17.43
C MET A 111 -5.13 -8.24 17.96
N HIS A 112 -5.69 -7.40 17.08
CA HIS A 112 -6.19 -6.08 17.50
C HIS A 112 -7.35 -6.19 18.49
N PHE A 113 -8.34 -7.03 18.19
CA PHE A 113 -9.56 -7.18 19.00
C PHE A 113 -9.29 -7.77 20.41
N MET A 114 -8.18 -8.51 20.58
CA MET A 114 -7.70 -8.95 21.89
C MET A 114 -7.18 -7.78 22.76
N THR A 115 -6.71 -6.69 22.14
CA THR A 115 -6.09 -5.55 22.85
C THR A 115 -6.97 -4.30 22.93
N SER A 116 -7.81 -4.06 21.92
CA SER A 116 -8.69 -2.91 21.83
C SER A 116 -10.02 -3.32 21.22
N LYS A 117 -11.12 -2.78 21.76
CA LYS A 117 -12.48 -3.01 21.24
C LYS A 117 -12.90 -1.94 20.23
N ASP A 118 -11.99 -1.12 19.73
CA ASP A 118 -12.30 -0.11 18.70
C ASP A 118 -11.77 -0.54 17.34
N CYS A 119 -12.43 -0.16 16.26
CA CYS A 119 -11.92 -0.40 14.90
C CYS A 119 -10.64 0.41 14.67
N PHE A 120 -9.55 -0.18 14.19
CA PHE A 120 -8.31 0.58 13.96
C PHE A 120 -8.44 1.66 12.87
N PHE A 121 -9.38 1.51 11.91
CA PHE A 121 -9.64 2.48 10.83
C PHE A 121 -10.46 3.68 11.28
N CYS A 122 -11.66 3.44 11.82
CA CYS A 122 -12.65 4.48 12.11
C CYS A 122 -12.86 4.74 13.60
N LYS A 123 -12.17 4.00 14.47
CA LYS A 123 -12.27 4.07 15.94
C LYS A 123 -13.68 3.81 16.51
N THR A 124 -14.61 3.32 15.70
CA THR A 124 -15.93 2.89 16.18
C THR A 124 -15.78 1.66 17.07
N HIS A 125 -16.47 1.65 18.22
CA HIS A 125 -16.52 0.50 19.11
C HIS A 125 -17.12 -0.72 18.39
N VAL A 126 -16.37 -1.82 18.42
CA VAL A 126 -16.64 -3.08 17.72
C VAL A 126 -17.38 -4.02 18.65
N GLY A 127 -18.56 -4.47 18.25
CA GLY A 127 -19.34 -5.47 19.01
C GLY A 127 -18.94 -6.91 18.71
N GLU A 128 -18.59 -7.18 17.45
CA GLU A 128 -18.26 -8.53 16.96
C GLU A 128 -17.28 -8.49 15.79
N VAL A 129 -16.58 -9.61 15.62
CA VAL A 129 -15.71 -9.91 14.49
C VAL A 129 -16.26 -11.10 13.74
N VAL A 130 -16.43 -10.96 12.42
CA VAL A 130 -16.96 -12.01 11.54
C VAL A 130 -15.89 -12.51 10.59
N ASP A 131 -15.81 -13.82 10.39
CA ASP A 131 -15.07 -14.46 9.31
C ASP A 131 -15.88 -14.41 8.01
N LEU A 132 -15.35 -13.76 6.98
CA LEU A 132 -16.00 -13.61 5.69
C LEU A 132 -16.00 -14.90 4.86
N ILE A 133 -15.12 -15.86 5.15
CA ILE A 133 -15.07 -17.15 4.46
C ILE A 133 -16.12 -18.10 5.03
N THR A 134 -16.12 -18.25 6.36
CA THR A 134 -17.02 -19.20 7.04
C THR A 134 -18.37 -18.59 7.40
N GLY A 135 -18.48 -17.26 7.41
CA GLY A 135 -19.65 -16.52 7.88
C GLY A 135 -19.85 -16.57 9.40
N HIS A 136 -18.91 -17.17 10.14
CA HIS A 136 -19.03 -17.36 11.58
C HIS A 136 -18.51 -16.16 12.36
N VAL A 137 -19.15 -15.88 13.48
CA VAL A 137 -18.67 -14.88 14.43
C VAL A 137 -17.51 -15.49 15.20
N ILE A 138 -16.32 -14.90 15.07
CA ILE A 138 -15.09 -15.38 15.69
C ILE A 138 -15.02 -14.93 17.14
N ASP A 139 -15.43 -13.70 17.40
CA ASP A 139 -15.39 -13.12 18.73
C ASP A 139 -16.50 -12.07 18.88
N SER A 140 -17.10 -12.00 20.06
CA SER A 140 -18.20 -11.10 20.39
C SER A 140 -18.06 -10.60 21.82
N ILE A 141 -18.41 -9.34 22.03
CA ILE A 141 -18.55 -8.80 23.38
C ILE A 141 -19.84 -9.38 23.98
N LYS A 142 -19.71 -10.29 24.95
CA LYS A 142 -20.86 -10.76 25.72
C LYS A 142 -21.43 -9.61 26.56
N PRO A 143 -22.76 -9.44 26.64
CA PRO A 143 -23.35 -8.52 27.60
C PRO A 143 -22.95 -8.96 29.01
N ASN A 144 -22.43 -8.02 29.80
CA ASN A 144 -22.08 -8.25 31.19
C ASN A 144 -23.37 -8.40 32.02
N GLU A 145 -23.71 -9.63 32.43
CA GLU A 145 -24.82 -9.94 33.35
C GLU A 145 -24.52 -9.61 34.83
N ASN A 146 -23.64 -8.65 35.13
CA ASN A 146 -23.38 -8.21 36.51
C ASN A 146 -23.61 -6.72 36.67
N ASN A 147 -24.88 -6.31 36.77
CA ASN A 147 -25.27 -5.18 37.62
C ASN A 147 -26.79 -5.21 37.92
N THR A 148 -27.23 -6.19 38.69
CA THR A 148 -28.50 -6.08 39.44
C THR A 148 -28.34 -6.68 40.83
N LYS A 149 -27.51 -6.07 41.67
CA LYS A 149 -27.69 -6.11 43.12
C LYS A 149 -27.31 -4.75 43.72
N ASP A 150 -28.22 -4.27 44.55
CA ASP A 150 -28.09 -3.19 45.53
C ASP A 150 -28.27 -1.75 45.05
N LYS A 151 -29.54 -1.32 44.98
CA LYS A 151 -30.07 -0.27 45.88
C LYS A 151 -31.60 -0.25 45.90
#